data_AF-A0A517XZ09-F1
#
_entry.id   AF-A0A517XZ09-F1
#
_cell.length_a   1.000
_cell.length_b   1.000
_cell.length_c   1.000
_cell.angle_alpha   90.00
_cell.angle_beta   90.00
_cell.angle_gamma   90.00
#
_symmetry.space_group_name_H-M   'P 1'
#
loop_
_entity.id
_entity.type
_entity.pdbx_description
1 polymer ?
#
loop_
_entity_poly.entity_id
_entity_poly.type
_entity_poly.pdbx_seq_one_letter_code
_entity_poly.pdbx_strand_id
1 'polypeptide(L)'
;MPSPFPGMNPYLEQHGVWNDFHKTFLVTMRELLTPQLVPRYVGRLEEHVHTHNVDDGRTSAFQDEIHSVYLEIRDTAGLEVVTTIELLSPSNKRTGPDREAYRARVRRVLSSSANFVEIDLLRGGPRMPWGNLPACDYYALVSRPETRPRTDVWPVALRDRLPSIPIPVRAGEPAA
;
A
#
# COMPACT_ATOMS: atom_id res chain seq x y z
N MET A 1 11.76 -4.34 27.99
CA MET A 1 11.76 -2.87 27.75
C MET A 1 10.32 -2.48 27.44
N PRO A 2 9.75 -1.45 28.07
CA PRO A 2 8.33 -1.21 27.93
C PRO A 2 8.02 -0.83 26.48
N SER A 3 7.23 -1.68 25.82
CA SER A 3 6.37 -1.30 24.70
C SER A 3 5.17 -0.57 25.32
N PRO A 4 4.98 0.74 25.07
CA PRO A 4 4.12 1.60 25.88
C PRO A 4 2.88 2.15 25.15
N PHE A 5 2.31 1.42 24.17
CA PHE A 5 1.41 2.06 23.20
C PHE A 5 0.12 2.63 23.77
N PRO A 6 -0.25 3.81 23.24
CA PRO A 6 -1.32 3.83 22.27
C PRO A 6 -0.73 4.22 20.90
N GLY A 7 -0.72 3.29 19.94
CA GLY A 7 -0.52 3.64 18.52
C GLY A 7 0.37 2.81 17.58
N MET A 8 1.12 1.77 18.00
CA MET A 8 1.74 0.66 17.18
C MET A 8 3.18 0.25 17.56
N ASN A 9 3.39 -1.05 17.82
CA ASN A 9 4.63 -1.71 18.25
C ASN A 9 5.90 -1.38 17.39
N PRO A 10 7.07 -0.93 17.94
CA PRO A 10 8.27 -0.65 17.13
C PRO A 10 8.86 -1.93 16.51
N TYR A 11 8.40 -3.11 16.95
CA TYR A 11 8.81 -4.41 16.42
C TYR A 11 8.04 -4.83 15.16
N LEU A 12 7.02 -4.09 14.72
CA LEU A 12 6.24 -4.43 13.52
C LEU A 12 7.12 -4.51 12.26
N GLU A 13 8.16 -3.68 12.17
CA GLU A 13 9.06 -3.66 11.00
C GLU A 13 10.01 -4.88 10.92
N GLN A 14 9.97 -5.80 11.89
CA GLN A 14 10.68 -7.08 11.78
C GLN A 14 10.03 -7.92 10.67
N HIS A 15 10.84 -8.46 9.75
CA HIS A 15 10.36 -9.16 8.54
C HIS A 15 9.24 -10.18 8.79
N GLY A 16 9.38 -11.04 9.80
CA GLY A 16 8.36 -12.05 10.13
C GLY A 16 7.06 -11.47 10.69
N VAL A 17 7.13 -10.38 11.46
CA VAL A 17 5.97 -9.72 12.06
C VAL A 17 5.24 -8.85 11.03
N TRP A 18 5.99 -8.17 10.15
CA TRP A 18 5.41 -7.31 9.12
C TRP A 18 4.58 -8.10 8.11
N ASN A 19 5.05 -9.26 7.65
CA ASN A 19 4.35 -10.03 6.61
C ASN A 19 2.96 -10.47 7.08
N ASP A 20 2.87 -10.97 8.31
CA ASP A 20 1.60 -11.39 8.91
C ASP A 20 0.68 -10.19 9.17
N PHE A 21 1.21 -9.10 9.73
CA PHE A 21 0.46 -7.86 9.92
C PHE A 21 -0.07 -7.30 8.60
N HIS A 22 0.77 -7.24 7.57
CA HIS A 22 0.46 -6.67 6.26
C HIS A 22 -0.68 -7.42 5.58
N LYS A 23 -0.60 -8.76 5.55
CA LYS A 23 -1.66 -9.62 5.00
C LYS A 23 -2.96 -9.46 5.78
N THR A 24 -2.89 -9.56 7.11
CA THR A 24 -4.07 -9.44 7.98
C THR A 24 -4.72 -8.07 7.83
N PHE A 25 -3.93 -7.00 7.76
CA PHE A 25 -4.41 -5.64 7.56
C PHE A 25 -5.18 -5.50 6.25
N LEU A 26 -4.65 -6.00 5.13
CA LEU A 26 -5.33 -5.92 3.83
C LEU A 26 -6.61 -6.77 3.79
N VAL A 27 -6.60 -7.95 4.42
CA VAL A 27 -7.80 -8.79 4.57
C VAL A 27 -8.88 -8.04 5.36
N THR A 28 -8.53 -7.51 6.54
CA THR A 28 -9.45 -6.74 7.38
C THR A 28 -9.95 -5.49 6.66
N MET A 29 -9.08 -4.77 5.94
CA MET A 29 -9.48 -3.61 5.15
C MET A 29 -10.49 -3.98 4.07
N ARG A 30 -10.28 -5.08 3.33
CA ARG A 30 -11.26 -5.58 2.36
C ARG A 30 -12.61 -5.87 3.02
N GLU A 31 -12.61 -6.52 4.18
CA GLU A 31 -13.84 -6.85 4.92
C GLU A 31 -14.59 -5.59 5.37
N LEU A 32 -13.88 -4.55 5.81
CA LEU A 32 -14.48 -3.27 6.20
C LEU A 32 -14.98 -2.45 5.00
N LEU A 33 -14.30 -2.53 3.85
CA LEU A 33 -14.71 -1.82 2.64
C LEU A 33 -15.88 -2.51 1.92
N THR A 34 -15.96 -3.84 1.96
CA THR A 34 -16.95 -4.61 1.17
C THR A 34 -18.40 -4.12 1.37
N PRO A 35 -18.91 -3.89 2.59
CA PRO A 35 -20.26 -3.38 2.80
C PRO A 35 -20.53 -2.01 2.16
N GLN A 36 -19.48 -1.20 1.97
CA GLN A 36 -19.56 0.13 1.36
C GLN A 36 -19.42 0.11 -0.16
N LEU A 37 -18.86 -0.97 -0.71
CA LEU A 37 -18.60 -1.14 -2.14
C LEU A 37 -19.75 -1.82 -2.89
N VAL A 38 -20.50 -2.69 -2.21
CA VAL A 38 -21.65 -3.38 -2.81
C VAL A 38 -22.81 -2.42 -3.11
N PRO A 39 -23.60 -2.68 -4.16
CA PRO A 39 -23.52 -3.80 -5.09
C PRO A 39 -22.69 -3.50 -6.35
N ARG A 40 -22.01 -2.35 -6.43
CA ARG A 40 -21.40 -1.86 -7.68
C ARG A 40 -19.94 -2.23 -7.84
N TYR A 41 -19.24 -2.43 -6.73
CA TYR A 41 -17.83 -2.76 -6.69
C TYR A 41 -17.55 -3.98 -5.82
N VAL A 42 -16.43 -4.64 -6.09
CA VAL A 42 -15.87 -5.73 -5.27
C VAL A 42 -14.42 -5.43 -4.93
N GLY A 43 -14.04 -5.70 -3.67
CA GLY A 43 -12.64 -5.68 -3.24
C GLY A 43 -11.97 -7.04 -3.49
N ARG A 44 -10.84 -7.05 -4.19
CA ARG A 44 -10.02 -8.24 -4.45
C ARG A 44 -8.61 -8.07 -3.91
N LEU A 45 -8.14 -9.07 -3.18
CA LEU A 45 -6.73 -9.17 -2.86
C LEU A 45 -6.04 -9.77 -4.08
N GLU A 46 -5.06 -9.05 -4.58
CA GLU A 46 -4.23 -9.47 -5.70
C GLU A 46 -2.82 -9.71 -5.18
N GLU A 47 -2.11 -10.66 -5.78
CA GLU A 47 -0.76 -11.01 -5.42
C GLU A 47 0.16 -10.82 -6.62
N HIS A 48 1.34 -10.26 -6.37
CA HIS A 48 2.38 -10.14 -7.36
C HIS A 48 3.64 -10.85 -6.87
N VAL A 49 4.12 -11.81 -7.67
CA VAL A 49 5.37 -12.53 -7.40
C VAL A 49 6.50 -11.82 -8.13
N HIS A 50 7.47 -11.33 -7.36
CA HIS A 50 8.72 -10.80 -7.89
C HIS A 50 9.83 -11.81 -7.63
N THR A 51 10.55 -12.23 -8.68
CA THR A 51 11.72 -13.11 -8.54
C THR A 51 12.98 -12.28 -8.35
N HIS A 52 13.74 -12.61 -7.30
CA HIS A 52 15.03 -12.02 -7.01
C HIS A 52 16.14 -13.03 -7.17
N ASN A 53 17.13 -12.74 -8.00
CA ASN A 53 18.40 -13.49 -7.98
C ASN A 53 19.23 -12.97 -6.79
N VAL A 54 19.41 -13.80 -5.77
CA VAL A 54 20.35 -13.50 -4.68
C VAL A 54 21.73 -13.97 -5.14
N ASP A 55 22.62 -13.03 -5.44
CA ASP A 55 24.03 -13.34 -5.69
C ASP A 55 24.80 -13.16 -4.38
N ASP A 56 24.95 -14.25 -3.62
CA ASP A 56 25.70 -14.28 -2.35
C ASP A 56 27.16 -14.69 -2.52
N GLY A 57 27.64 -14.84 -3.76
CA GLY A 57 29.01 -15.21 -4.09
C GLY A 57 29.45 -16.58 -3.59
N ARG A 58 28.53 -17.41 -3.08
CA ARG A 58 28.83 -18.73 -2.51
C ARG A 58 27.75 -19.75 -2.89
N THR A 59 27.81 -20.24 -4.13
CA THR A 59 27.03 -21.38 -4.65
C THR A 59 25.62 -21.03 -5.15
N SER A 60 25.34 -21.33 -6.44
CA SER A 60 24.01 -21.34 -7.10
C SER A 60 23.07 -20.17 -6.79
N ALA A 61 22.79 -19.32 -7.78
CA ALA A 61 21.73 -18.31 -7.68
C ALA A 61 20.41 -18.94 -7.20
N PHE A 62 20.00 -18.65 -5.97
CA PHE A 62 18.68 -18.98 -5.47
C PHE A 62 17.73 -17.84 -5.87
N GLN A 63 16.60 -18.19 -6.47
CA GLN A 63 15.52 -17.25 -6.73
C GLN A 63 14.62 -17.20 -5.50
N ASP A 64 14.72 -16.12 -4.73
CA ASP A 64 13.71 -15.84 -3.70
C ASP A 64 12.49 -15.22 -4.40
N GLU A 65 11.34 -15.88 -4.28
CA GLU A 65 10.05 -15.37 -4.70
C GLU A 65 9.47 -14.48 -3.60
N ILE A 66 9.38 -13.18 -3.88
CA ILE A 66 8.75 -12.22 -2.96
C ILE A 66 7.30 -12.03 -3.40
N HIS A 67 6.40 -12.49 -2.55
CA HIS A 67 4.96 -12.33 -2.68
C HIS A 67 4.52 -10.98 -2.10
N SER A 68 4.07 -10.07 -2.96
CA SER A 68 3.50 -8.77 -2.54
C SER A 68 1.99 -8.76 -2.76
N VAL A 69 1.23 -8.62 -1.68
CA VAL A 69 -0.24 -8.55 -1.70
C VAL A 69 -0.70 -7.09 -1.75
N TYR A 70 -1.77 -6.81 -2.45
CA TYR A 70 -2.42 -5.50 -2.48
C TYR A 70 -3.92 -5.64 -2.68
N LEU A 71 -4.68 -4.56 -2.49
CA LEU A 71 -6.13 -4.57 -2.62
C LEU A 71 -6.55 -3.76 -3.85
N GLU A 72 -7.35 -4.36 -4.72
CA GLU A 72 -8.02 -3.67 -5.82
C GLU A 72 -9.52 -3.58 -5.57
N ILE A 73 -10.08 -2.42 -5.82
CA ILE A 73 -11.52 -2.23 -6.00
C ILE A 73 -11.80 -2.31 -7.49
N ARG A 74 -12.69 -3.22 -7.87
CA ARG A 74 -13.09 -3.45 -9.27
C ARG A 74 -14.58 -3.27 -9.43
N ASP A 75 -15.00 -2.87 -10.61
CA ASP A 75 -16.41 -2.96 -10.99
C ASP A 75 -16.87 -4.42 -10.90
N THR A 76 -18.09 -4.65 -10.38
CA THR A 76 -18.75 -5.96 -10.36
C THR A 76 -18.93 -6.58 -11.74
N ALA A 77 -18.97 -5.78 -12.81
CA ALA A 77 -18.89 -6.25 -14.19
C ALA A 77 -17.51 -6.86 -14.55
N GLY A 78 -16.52 -6.77 -13.65
CA GLY A 78 -15.31 -7.61 -13.62
C GLY A 78 -14.11 -7.10 -14.40
N LEU A 79 -14.26 -6.07 -15.25
CA LEU A 79 -13.21 -5.71 -16.21
C LEU A 79 -12.34 -4.52 -15.80
N GLU A 80 -12.86 -3.56 -15.03
CA GLU A 80 -12.14 -2.31 -14.75
C GLU A 80 -11.65 -2.24 -13.29
N VAL A 81 -10.36 -1.98 -13.11
CA VAL A 81 -9.78 -1.59 -11.83
C VAL A 81 -10.13 -0.13 -11.57
N VAL A 82 -10.88 0.12 -10.50
CA VAL A 82 -11.35 1.45 -10.10
C VAL A 82 -10.35 2.09 -9.15
N THR A 83 -9.81 1.33 -8.19
CA THR A 83 -8.87 1.84 -7.19
C THR A 83 -7.88 0.74 -6.80
N THR A 84 -6.59 1.07 -6.82
CA THR A 84 -5.52 0.22 -6.26
C THR A 84 -5.09 0.78 -4.92
N ILE A 85 -5.04 -0.06 -3.89
CA ILE A 85 -4.63 0.28 -2.52
C ILE A 85 -3.39 -0.53 -2.16
N GLU A 86 -2.30 0.18 -1.87
CA GLU A 86 -1.01 -0.37 -1.46
C GLU A 86 -0.74 -0.07 0.01
N LEU A 87 -0.51 -1.11 0.81
CA LEU A 87 0.19 -0.98 2.08
C LEU A 87 1.67 -1.20 1.81
N LEU A 88 2.53 -0.21 2.08
CA LEU A 88 3.96 -0.33 1.81
C LEU A 88 4.59 -1.48 2.61
N SER A 89 5.52 -2.20 1.98
CA SER A 89 6.37 -3.18 2.65
C SER A 89 7.80 -2.65 2.82
N PRO A 90 8.58 -3.13 3.82
CA PRO A 90 9.97 -2.73 4.01
C PRO A 90 10.84 -2.89 2.76
N SER A 91 10.63 -3.94 1.97
CA SER A 91 11.28 -4.17 0.67
C SER A 91 11.07 -3.02 -0.29
N ASN A 92 9.86 -2.45 -0.38
CA ASN A 92 9.59 -1.33 -1.27
C ASN A 92 10.41 -0.08 -0.90
N LYS A 93 10.78 0.09 0.38
CA LYS A 93 11.58 1.25 0.81
C LYS A 93 13.09 1.05 0.63
N ARG A 94 13.59 -0.18 0.63
CA ARG A 94 15.02 -0.45 0.46
C ARG A 94 15.46 -0.18 -0.97
N THR A 95 16.63 0.43 -1.16
CA THR A 95 17.20 0.59 -2.51
C THR A 95 17.45 -0.80 -3.12
N GLY A 96 17.05 -0.97 -4.38
CA GLY A 96 17.20 -2.23 -5.10
C GLY A 96 15.99 -2.55 -6.00
N PRO A 97 15.96 -3.77 -6.57
CA PRO A 97 14.95 -4.19 -7.53
C PRO A 97 13.51 -4.07 -7.01
N ASP A 98 13.25 -4.41 -5.74
CA ASP A 98 11.92 -4.27 -5.11
C ASP A 98 11.34 -2.86 -5.19
N ARG A 99 12.17 -1.86 -4.87
CA ARG A 99 11.76 -0.45 -4.90
C ARG A 99 11.54 0.03 -6.32
N GLU A 100 12.32 -0.46 -7.28
CA GLU A 100 12.16 -0.15 -8.70
C GLU A 100 10.90 -0.77 -9.28
N ALA A 101 10.64 -2.04 -8.99
CA ALA A 101 9.45 -2.77 -9.38
C ALA A 101 8.19 -2.12 -8.80
N TYR A 102 8.22 -1.78 -7.50
CA TYR A 102 7.16 -1.02 -6.84
C TYR A 102 6.88 0.30 -7.56
N ARG A 103 7.93 1.11 -7.81
CA ARG A 103 7.78 2.40 -8.51
C ARG A 103 7.26 2.22 -9.94
N ALA A 104 7.68 1.17 -10.65
CA ALA A 104 7.18 0.88 -11.99
C ALA A 104 5.68 0.53 -11.95
N ARG A 105 5.23 -0.22 -10.94
CA ARG A 105 3.81 -0.52 -10.71
C ARG A 105 3.01 0.72 -10.37
N VAL A 106 3.50 1.56 -9.46
CA VAL A 106 2.87 2.87 -9.15
C VAL A 106 2.73 3.72 -10.41
N ARG A 107 3.78 3.85 -11.23
CA ARG A 107 3.70 4.59 -12.50
C ARG A 107 2.63 4.04 -13.44
N ARG A 108 2.48 2.70 -13.52
CA ARG A 108 1.44 2.06 -14.33
C ARG A 108 0.04 2.45 -13.87
N VAL A 109 -0.22 2.43 -12.56
CA VAL A 109 -1.52 2.87 -12.01
C VAL A 109 -1.72 4.37 -12.23
N LEU A 110 -0.70 5.19 -12.02
CA LEU A 110 -0.81 6.64 -12.26
C LEU A 110 -1.06 6.99 -13.74
N SER A 111 -0.66 6.11 -14.67
CA SER A 111 -0.94 6.24 -16.10
C SER A 111 -2.32 5.68 -16.54
N SER A 112 -3.07 5.03 -15.64
CA SER A 112 -4.40 4.50 -15.92
C SER A 112 -5.51 5.40 -15.38
N SER A 113 -6.78 5.04 -15.65
CA SER A 113 -7.97 5.67 -15.08
C SER A 113 -8.29 5.23 -13.65
N ALA A 114 -7.50 4.32 -13.05
CA ALA A 114 -7.73 3.86 -11.68
C ALA A 114 -7.23 4.90 -10.68
N ASN A 115 -7.89 5.05 -9.53
CA ASN A 115 -7.33 5.74 -8.38
C ASN A 115 -6.18 4.95 -7.76
N PHE A 116 -5.32 5.65 -7.04
CA PHE A 116 -4.22 5.05 -6.31
C PHE A 116 -4.22 5.51 -4.86
N VAL A 117 -4.12 4.57 -3.93
CA VAL A 117 -3.99 4.81 -2.49
C VAL A 117 -2.72 4.14 -2.00
N GLU A 118 -1.87 4.89 -1.30
CA GLU A 118 -0.68 4.34 -0.63
C GLU A 118 -0.77 4.60 0.87
N ILE A 119 -0.56 3.56 1.65
CA ILE A 119 -0.53 3.62 3.10
C ILE A 119 0.88 3.25 3.55
N ASP A 120 1.54 4.19 4.20
CA ASP A 120 2.88 4.03 4.74
C ASP A 120 2.85 4.00 6.27
N LEU A 121 2.78 2.79 6.83
CA LEU A 121 2.88 2.53 8.26
C LEU A 121 4.32 2.17 8.70
N LEU A 122 5.32 2.45 7.86
CA LEU A 122 6.73 2.17 8.13
C LEU A 122 7.47 3.47 8.51
N ARG A 123 8.25 3.42 9.58
CA ARG A 123 9.13 4.52 10.02
C ARG A 123 10.53 4.39 9.43
N GLY A 124 11.00 3.15 9.23
CA GLY A 124 12.29 2.87 8.60
C GLY A 124 12.30 3.13 7.10
N GLY A 125 13.51 3.37 6.57
CA GLY A 125 13.79 3.52 5.14
C GLY A 125 13.37 4.87 4.53
N PRO A 126 13.90 5.20 3.34
CA PRO A 126 13.56 6.45 2.66
C PRO A 126 12.12 6.45 2.17
N ARG A 127 11.42 7.58 2.38
CA ARG A 127 10.04 7.82 1.89
C ARG A 127 9.94 7.64 0.38
N MET A 128 8.74 7.35 -0.11
CA MET A 128 8.44 7.36 -1.54
C MET A 128 8.42 8.81 -2.06
N PRO A 129 8.90 9.05 -3.30
CA PRO A 129 9.10 10.41 -3.82
C PRO A 129 7.79 11.01 -4.35
N TRP A 130 6.82 11.26 -3.46
CA TRP A 130 5.52 11.87 -3.79
C TRP A 130 5.55 13.42 -3.84
N GLY A 131 6.74 14.02 -3.87
CA GLY A 131 6.92 15.47 -3.76
C GLY A 131 7.05 15.91 -2.31
N ASN A 132 6.47 17.07 -1.96
CA ASN A 132 6.60 17.65 -0.63
C ASN A 132 5.58 17.03 0.35
N LEU A 133 5.93 15.87 0.91
CA LEU A 133 5.14 15.26 1.99
C LEU A 133 5.30 16.08 3.29
N PRO A 134 4.21 16.32 4.04
CA PRO A 134 4.31 16.94 5.36
C PRO A 134 5.13 16.07 6.32
N ALA A 135 5.73 16.69 7.33
CA ALA A 135 6.42 15.95 8.39
C ALA A 135 5.43 15.06 9.15
N CYS A 136 5.67 13.74 9.13
CA CYS A 136 4.82 12.74 9.77
C CYS A 136 5.58 11.43 10.03
N ASP A 137 5.08 10.63 10.98
CA ASP A 137 5.59 9.27 11.25
C ASP A 137 5.00 8.26 10.26
N TYR A 138 3.73 8.45 9.88
CA TYR A 138 3.00 7.64 8.91
C TYR A 138 2.18 8.53 7.99
N TYR A 139 1.75 7.99 6.86
CA TYR A 139 0.75 8.68 6.04
C TYR A 139 -0.15 7.70 5.30
N ALA A 140 -1.31 8.21 4.91
CA ALA A 140 -2.04 7.71 3.75
C ALA A 140 -2.05 8.78 2.67
N LEU A 141 -1.92 8.37 1.43
CA LEU A 141 -1.93 9.22 0.26
C LEU A 141 -2.99 8.71 -0.70
N VAL A 142 -3.75 9.63 -1.30
CA VAL A 142 -4.72 9.32 -2.35
C VAL A 142 -4.41 10.15 -3.59
N SER A 143 -4.25 9.47 -4.73
CA SER A 143 -4.11 10.06 -6.06
C SER A 143 -5.30 9.70 -6.92
N ARG A 144 -6.08 10.70 -7.31
CA ARG A 144 -7.24 10.54 -8.19
C ARG A 144 -6.92 11.02 -9.60
N PRO A 145 -7.33 10.31 -10.66
CA PRO A 145 -6.99 10.66 -12.05
C PRO A 145 -7.28 12.13 -12.41
N GLU A 146 -8.38 12.69 -11.93
CA GLU A 146 -8.85 14.05 -12.24
C GLU A 146 -8.05 15.17 -11.57
N THR A 147 -7.25 14.86 -10.55
CA THR A 147 -6.43 15.85 -9.82
C THR A 147 -4.93 15.67 -10.01
N ARG A 148 -4.50 14.60 -10.71
CA ARG A 148 -3.08 14.33 -10.97
C ARG A 148 -2.38 15.52 -11.64
N PRO A 149 -1.10 15.80 -11.29
CA PRO A 149 -0.24 15.02 -10.39
C PRO A 149 -0.43 15.32 -8.90
N ARG A 150 -1.43 16.13 -8.51
CA ARG A 150 -1.67 16.41 -7.09
C ARG A 150 -2.18 15.15 -6.38
N THR A 151 -1.91 15.11 -5.08
CA THR A 151 -2.33 14.02 -4.18
C THR A 151 -2.88 14.62 -2.90
N ASP A 152 -3.87 13.96 -2.33
CA ASP A 152 -4.36 14.28 -0.99
C ASP A 152 -3.57 13.42 0.01
N VAL A 153 -3.09 14.02 1.10
CA VAL A 153 -2.24 13.35 2.07
C VAL A 153 -2.81 13.51 3.47
N TRP A 154 -2.93 12.39 4.17
CA TRP A 154 -3.30 12.30 5.58
C TRP A 154 -2.05 11.94 6.39
N PRO A 155 -1.29 12.94 6.89
CA PRO A 155 -0.19 12.68 7.82
C PRO A 155 -0.72 12.17 9.16
N VAL A 156 0.00 11.23 9.76
CA VAL A 156 -0.34 10.67 11.07
C VAL A 156 0.92 10.63 11.95
N ALA A 157 0.82 11.17 13.16
CA ALA A 157 1.88 11.03 14.15
C ALA A 157 1.75 9.69 14.90
N LEU A 158 2.85 9.19 15.44
CA LEU A 158 2.89 7.88 16.14
C LEU A 158 1.87 7.75 17.28
N ARG A 159 1.52 8.87 17.92
CA ARG A 159 0.59 8.89 19.07
C ARG A 159 -0.86 9.15 18.66
N ASP A 160 -1.09 9.46 17.40
CA ASP A 160 -2.42 9.78 16.90
C ASP A 160 -3.14 8.51 16.46
N ARG A 161 -4.47 8.54 16.54
CA ARG A 161 -5.28 7.49 15.91
C ARG A 161 -5.18 7.63 14.39
N LEU A 162 -5.25 6.51 13.69
CA LEU A 162 -5.41 6.52 12.23
C LEU A 162 -6.70 7.30 11.87
N PRO A 163 -6.61 8.30 10.98
CA PRO A 163 -7.78 9.04 10.55
C PRO A 163 -8.67 8.18 9.64
N SER A 164 -9.92 8.61 9.45
CA SER A 164 -10.75 8.07 8.37
C SER A 164 -10.19 8.54 7.04
N ILE A 165 -9.73 7.60 6.21
CA ILE A 165 -9.15 7.87 4.89
C ILE A 165 -10.23 7.56 3.85
N PRO A 166 -10.72 8.54 3.07
CA PRO A 166 -11.73 8.29 2.05
C PRO A 166 -11.13 7.47 0.92
N ILE A 167 -11.64 6.25 0.72
CA ILE A 167 -11.21 5.37 -0.35
C ILE A 167 -12.02 5.70 -1.61
N PRO A 168 -11.43 6.36 -2.62
CA PRO A 168 -12.19 6.77 -3.79
C PRO A 168 -12.68 5.56 -4.57
N VAL A 169 -13.83 5.72 -5.23
CA VAL A 169 -14.30 4.86 -6.32
C VAL A 169 -14.34 5.69 -7.61
N ARG A 170 -15.37 5.57 -8.46
CA ARG A 170 -15.47 6.42 -9.65
C ARG A 170 -15.70 7.89 -9.29
N ALA A 171 -15.23 8.78 -10.16
CA ALA A 171 -15.41 10.22 -9.98
C ALA A 171 -16.90 10.59 -9.88
N GLY A 172 -17.22 11.49 -8.94
CA GLY A 172 -18.60 11.92 -8.68
C GLY A 172 -19.38 11.00 -7.73
N GLU A 173 -18.80 9.89 -7.29
CA GLU A 173 -19.41 8.99 -6.31
C GLU A 173 -18.82 9.19 -4.91
N PRO A 174 -19.58 8.94 -3.84
CA PRO A 174 -19.05 9.01 -2.49
C PRO A 174 -17.94 7.97 -2.29
N ALA A 175 -16.88 8.39 -1.60
CA ALA A 175 -15.82 7.49 -1.18
C ALA A 175 -16.33 6.48 -0.14
N ALA A 176 -15.75 5.29 -0.16
CA ALA A 176 -15.89 4.28 0.89
C ALA A 176 -14.96 4.55 2.09
#